data_AF-A0A7V1EA45-F1
#
_entry.id   AF-A0A7V1EA45-F1
#
_cell.length_a   1.000
_cell.length_b   1.000
_cell.length_c   1.000
_cell.angle_alpha   90.00
_cell.angle_beta   90.00
_cell.angle_gamma   90.00
#
_symmetry.space_group_name_H-M   'P 1'
#
loop_
_entity.id
_entity.type
_entity.pdbx_description
1 polymer ?
#
loop_
_entity_poly.entity_id
_entity_poly.type
_entity_poly.pdbx_seq_one_letter_code
_entity_poly.pdbx_strand_id
1 'polypeptide(L)' 'WDVNLAAAEKKAEDISLNGGNAAAVECDVLDKTSAVKALNSTISLYGTVGILINGAGGSYNLRPDRFF' A
#
# COMPACT_ATOMS: atom_id res chain seq x y z
N TRP A 1 0.84 2.30 -1.48
CA TRP A 1 -0.19 1.25 -1.44
C TRP A 1 -0.37 0.90 0.02
N ASP A 2 -1.56 1.07 0.57
CA ASP A 2 -1.83 0.82 1.99
C ASP A 2 -3.30 0.43 2.17
N VAL A 3 -3.61 -0.42 3.14
CA VAL A 3 -5.00 -0.75 3.51
C VAL A 3 -5.65 0.41 4.29
N ASN A 4 -4.85 1.27 4.92
CA ASN A 4 -5.32 2.47 5.58
C ASN A 4 -5.06 3.70 4.70
N LEU A 5 -6.07 4.05 3.89
CA LEU A 5 -5.97 5.17 2.97
C LEU A 5 -5.67 6.49 3.68
N ALA A 6 -6.34 6.80 4.79
CA ALA A 6 -6.14 8.05 5.52
C ALA A 6 -4.71 8.22 6.04
N ALA A 7 -4.10 7.14 6.54
CA ALA A 7 -2.70 7.16 6.98
C ALA A 7 -1.75 7.37 5.78
N ALA A 8 -2.03 6.73 4.64
CA ALA A 8 -1.25 6.89 3.42
C ALA A 8 -1.36 8.31 2.84
N GLU A 9 -2.55 8.92 2.86
CA GLU A 9 -2.79 10.30 2.43
C GLU A 9 -1.97 11.29 3.25
N LYS A 10 -1.99 11.16 4.58
CA LYS A 10 -1.17 11.99 5.46
C LYS A 10 0.32 11.86 5.14
N LYS A 11 0.82 10.64 4.91
CA LYS A 11 2.23 10.43 4.57
C LYS A 11 2.58 10.99 3.18
N ALA A 12 1.69 10.87 2.21
CA ALA A 12 1.89 11.44 0.87
C ALA A 12 1.93 12.98 0.92
N GLU A 13 1.08 13.59 1.74
CA GLU A 13 1.11 15.03 2.02
C GLU A 13 2.44 15.43 2.65
N ASP A 14 2.89 14.73 3.70
CA ASP A 14 4.19 14.99 4.34
C ASP A 14 5.35 14.94 3.32
N ILE A 15 5.37 13.93 2.43
CA ILE A 15 6.40 13.80 1.38
C ILE A 15 6.32 14.98 0.40
N SER A 16 5.12 15.36 0.01
CA SER A 16 4.88 16.47 -0.94
C SER A 16 5.31 17.82 -0.35
N LEU A 17 5.03 18.06 0.94
CA LEU A 17 5.47 19.25 1.66
C LEU A 17 7.00 19.35 1.78
N ASN A 18 7.70 18.22 1.72
CA ASN A 18 9.16 18.18 1.70
C ASN A 18 9.75 18.18 0.28
N GLY A 19 8.95 18.55 -0.73
CA GLY A 19 9.39 18.69 -2.13
C GLY A 19 9.44 17.38 -2.92
N GLY A 20 8.91 16.29 -2.36
CA GLY A 20 8.74 15.03 -3.06
C GLY A 20 7.48 14.99 -3.94
N ASN A 21 7.34 13.92 -4.72
CA ASN A 21 6.11 13.59 -5.44
C ASN A 21 5.59 12.26 -4.92
N ALA A 22 4.44 12.27 -4.24
CA ALA A 22 3.83 11.08 -3.68
C ALA A 22 2.31 11.12 -3.84
N ALA A 23 1.71 9.94 -4.01
CA ALA A 23 0.27 9.75 -4.04
C ALA A 23 -0.09 8.55 -3.16
N ALA A 24 -1.16 8.71 -2.38
CA ALA A 24 -1.77 7.61 -1.66
C ALA A 24 -2.61 6.76 -2.61
N VAL A 25 -2.51 5.44 -2.46
CA VAL A 25 -3.28 4.47 -3.24
C VAL A 25 -3.70 3.38 -2.27
N GLU A 26 -5.01 3.17 -2.14
CA GLU A 26 -5.56 2.09 -1.32
C GLU A 26 -5.22 0.73 -1.94
N CYS A 27 -4.79 -0.22 -1.11
CA CYS A 27 -4.49 -1.58 -1.54
C CYS A 27 -4.57 -2.55 -0.36
N ASP A 28 -5.42 -3.57 -0.48
CA ASP A 28 -5.34 -4.77 0.33
C ASP A 28 -4.54 -5.82 -0.45
N VAL A 29 -3.37 -6.19 0.08
CA VAL A 29 -2.48 -7.17 -0.57
C VAL A 29 -3.01 -8.61 -0.51
N LEU A 30 -4.03 -8.89 0.32
CA LEU A 30 -4.72 -10.17 0.36
C LEU A 30 -5.79 -10.28 -0.73
N ASP A 31 -6.21 -9.16 -1.34
CA ASP A 31 -7.14 -9.12 -2.47
C ASP A 31 -6.41 -8.77 -3.77
N LYS A 32 -6.30 -9.76 -4.66
CA LYS A 32 -5.70 -9.60 -5.99
C LYS A 32 -6.37 -8.48 -6.81
N THR A 33 -7.68 -8.29 -6.69
CA THR A 33 -8.41 -7.25 -7.42
C THR A 33 -8.00 -5.86 -6.93
N SER A 34 -7.85 -5.72 -5.61
CA SER A 34 -7.34 -4.50 -4.98
C SER A 34 -5.92 -4.18 -5.47
N ALA A 35 -5.02 -5.17 -5.49
CA ALA A 35 -3.66 -4.99 -6.00
C ALA A 35 -3.60 -4.57 -7.49
N VAL A 36 -4.45 -5.16 -8.34
CA VAL A 36 -4.53 -4.76 -9.77
C VAL A 36 -5.03 -3.33 -9.92
N LYS A 37 -6.03 -2.92 -9.14
CA LYS A 37 -6.51 -1.52 -9.14
C LYS A 37 -5.41 -0.57 -8.71
N ALA A 38 -4.69 -0.90 -7.64
CA ALA A 38 -3.59 -0.07 -7.14
C ALA A 38 -2.47 0.09 -8.19
N LEU A 39 -2.12 -0.99 -8.90
CA LEU A 39 -1.17 -0.93 -10.02
C LEU A 39 -1.64 -0.02 -11.14
N ASN A 40 -2.90 -0.15 -11.56
CA ASN A 40 -3.46 0.68 -12.62
C ASN A 40 -3.49 2.17 -12.22
N SER A 41 -3.83 2.47 -10.96
CA SER A 41 -3.76 3.84 -10.42
C SER A 41 -2.32 4.37 -10.44
N THR A 42 -1.35 3.58 -10.00
CA THR A 42 0.07 3.97 -10.02
C THR A 42 0.57 4.22 -11.44
N ILE A 43 0.24 3.36 -12.40
CA ILE A 43 0.60 3.55 -13.82
C ILE A 43 -0.10 4.81 -14.38
N SER A 44 -1.36 5.07 -14.01
CA SER A 44 -2.08 6.26 -14.47
C SER A 44 -1.45 7.56 -13.95
N LEU A 45 -0.91 7.54 -12.72
CA LEU A 45 -0.28 8.70 -12.10
C LEU A 45 1.16 8.95 -12.58
N TYR A 46 1.93 7.88 -12.81
CA TYR A 46 3.39 7.98 -13.01
C TYR A 46 3.89 7.36 -14.32
N GLY A 47 3.03 6.75 -15.12
CA GLY A 47 3.32 6.14 -16.41
C GLY A 47 3.94 4.74 -16.35
N THR A 48 4.71 4.42 -15.31
CA THR A 48 5.34 3.10 -15.14
C THR A 48 5.66 2.80 -13.67
N VAL A 49 6.04 1.56 -13.38
CA VAL A 49 6.61 1.14 -12.09
C VAL A 49 8.06 0.74 -12.31
N GLY A 50 8.99 1.55 -11.79
CA GLY A 50 10.42 1.23 -11.84
C GLY A 50 10.89 0.30 -10.72
N ILE A 51 10.28 0.42 -9.54
CA ILE A 51 10.66 -0.33 -8.32
C ILE A 51 9.39 -0.76 -7.59
N LEU A 52 9.35 -2.02 -7.16
CA LEU A 52 8.33 -2.57 -6.26
C LEU A 52 8.97 -2.96 -4.92
N ILE A 53 8.42 -2.44 -3.83
CA ILE A 53 8.84 -2.79 -2.47
C ILE A 53 7.66 -3.48 -1.77
N ASN A 54 7.84 -4.76 -1.44
CA ASN A 54 6.84 -5.54 -0.68
C ASN A 54 7.03 -5.30 0.83
N GLY A 55 6.58 -4.14 1.30
CA GLY A 55 6.74 -3.73 2.70
C GLY A 55 5.56 -4.04 3.63
N ALA A 56 4.38 -4.39 3.10
CA ALA A 56 3.21 -4.71 3.91
C ALA A 56 3.42 -5.99 4.72
N GLY A 57 3.05 -5.95 6.01
CA GLY A 57 3.18 -7.07 6.93
C GLY A 57 1.96 -7.18 7.85
N GLY A 58 1.62 -8.41 8.22
CA GLY A 58 0.52 -8.71 9.14
C GLY A 58 0.87 -9.93 9.97
N SER A 59 0.36 -10.00 11.20
CA SER A 59 0.48 -11.17 12.06
C SER A 59 -0.90 -11.68 12.41
N TYR A 60 -1.10 -12.98 12.26
CA TYR A 60 -2.21 -13.66 12.92
C TYR A 60 -1.77 -13.86 14.36
N ASN A 61 -2.52 -13.33 15.33
CA ASN A 61 -2.40 -13.80 16.70
C ASN A 61 -2.84 -15.26 16.69
N LEU A 62 -1.88 -16.19 16.61
CA LEU A 62 -2.15 -17.58 16.90
C LEU A 62 -2.64 -17.61 18.35
N ARG A 63 -3.92 -17.92 18.50
CA ARG A 63 -4.47 -18.29 19.79
C ARG A 63 -3.67 -19.49 20.31
N PRO A 64 -3.45 -19.60 21.63
CA PRO A 64 -2.64 -20.67 22.21
C PRO A 64 -3.26 -22.08 22.07
N ASP A 65 -4.42 -22.22 21.42
CA ASP A 65 -5.14 -23.48 21.22
C ASP A 65 -4.78 -24.24 19.95
N ARG A 66 -3.82 -23.77 19.14
CA ARG A 66 -3.30 -24.53 17.97
C ARG A 66 -1.85 -24.95 18.14
N PHE A 67 -1.65 -26.03 18.87
CA PHE A 67 -0.73 -27.09 18.44
C PHE A 67 -1.58 -28.12 17.67
N PHE A 68 -0.98 -28.80 16.69
CA PHE A 68 -1.57 -29.70 15.67
C PHE A 68 -1.95 -29.04 14.36
#